data_AF-A0A2P4P999-F1
#
_entry.id   AF-A0A2P4P999-F1
#
_cell.length_a   1.000
_cell.length_b   1.000
_cell.length_c   1.000
_cell.angle_alpha   90.00
_cell.angle_beta   90.00
_cell.angle_gamma   90.00
#
_symmetry.space_group_name_H-M   'P 1'
#
loop_
_entity.id
_entity.type
_entity.pdbx_description
1 polymer ?
#
loop_
_entity_poly.entity_id
_entity_poly.type
_entity_poly.pdbx_seq_one_letter_code
_entity_poly.pdbx_strand_id
1 'polypeptide(L)'
;MDVALCITPKKGDISLSNRYFNRLRQLLIDKILAVKNRTTSASDKNRQTKTFIRFSSGPHVIYLGYYFACGFVGNNDHCCQQPAAVVLSHNRRKCNNHLPSFIIHGDKSRQTGKLPQNPSFYVHNRSYIPHNHAKEVHSTRLGISYDVITRKYNE
;
A
#
# COMPACT_ATOMS: atom_id res chain seq x y z
N MET A 1 22.32 19.72 9.92
CA MET A 1 21.87 20.35 11.18
C MET A 1 20.93 19.38 11.86
N ASP A 2 21.47 18.55 12.74
CA ASP A 2 20.70 17.56 13.49
C ASP A 2 20.01 18.25 14.67
N VAL A 3 18.69 18.42 14.57
CA VAL A 3 17.87 18.86 15.70
C VAL A 3 17.50 17.61 16.49
N ALA A 4 18.35 17.22 17.43
CA ALA A 4 18.01 16.26 18.46
C ALA A 4 17.10 16.97 19.48
N LEU A 5 15.80 16.69 19.43
CA LEU A 5 14.86 17.12 20.46
C LEU A 5 15.08 16.24 21.71
N CYS A 6 16.01 16.64 22.57
CA CYS A 6 16.23 16.03 23.87
C CYS A 6 15.10 16.44 24.82
N ILE A 7 14.06 15.61 24.91
CA ILE A 7 13.02 15.77 25.93
C ILE A 7 13.61 15.30 27.27
N THR A 8 13.99 16.25 28.14
CA THR A 8 14.42 15.93 29.50
C THR A 8 13.18 15.82 30.41
N PRO A 9 12.96 14.69 31.10
CA PRO A 9 11.79 14.53 31.96
C PRO A 9 11.95 15.36 33.25
N LYS A 10 10.93 16.15 33.60
CA LYS A 10 10.83 16.80 34.91
C LYS A 10 10.56 15.75 35.99
N LYS A 11 11.16 15.99 37.16
CA LYS A 11 11.22 15.12 38.34
C LYS A 11 9.86 15.03 39.04
N GLY A 12 8.94 14.26 38.46
CA GLY A 12 7.66 13.87 39.05
C GLY A 12 7.14 12.65 38.28
N ASP A 13 6.95 11.52 38.97
CA ASP A 13 6.49 10.22 38.46
C ASP A 13 7.36 9.55 37.37
N ILE A 14 8.65 9.36 37.69
CA ILE A 14 9.65 8.69 36.85
C ILE A 14 9.18 7.28 36.40
N SER A 15 8.45 6.54 37.23
CA SER A 15 8.01 5.17 36.94
C SER A 15 6.89 5.10 35.90
N LEU A 16 5.92 6.01 35.97
CA LEU A 16 4.80 6.09 35.03
C LEU A 16 5.30 6.55 33.65
N SER A 17 6.10 7.60 33.64
CA SER A 17 6.79 8.12 32.45
C SER A 17 7.59 7.03 31.74
N ASN A 18 8.40 6.27 32.49
CA ASN A 18 9.20 5.18 31.94
C ASN A 18 8.35 4.07 31.28
N ARG A 19 7.18 3.73 31.83
CA ARG A 19 6.31 2.71 31.22
C ARG A 19 5.78 3.16 29.84
N TYR A 20 5.38 4.42 29.72
CA TYR A 20 4.92 4.98 28.46
C TYR A 20 6.05 5.08 27.42
N PHE A 21 7.23 5.55 27.84
CA PHE A 21 8.39 5.61 26.95
C PHE A 21 8.84 4.21 26.49
N ASN A 22 8.81 3.21 27.38
CA ASN A 22 9.11 1.83 27.01
C ASN A 22 8.12 1.29 25.98
N ARG A 23 6.82 1.58 26.15
CA ARG A 23 5.80 1.17 25.18
C ARG A 23 5.98 1.88 23.84
N LEU A 24 6.29 3.17 23.85
CA LEU A 24 6.58 3.95 22.64
C LEU A 24 7.81 3.40 21.90
N ARG A 25 8.87 3.06 22.65
CA ARG A 25 10.08 2.43 22.11
C ARG A 25 9.77 1.09 21.44
N GLN A 26 9.01 0.23 22.10
CA GLN A 26 8.58 -1.05 21.51
C GLN A 26 7.79 -0.84 20.21
N LEU A 27 6.83 0.09 20.22
CA LEU A 27 6.04 0.40 19.02
C LEU A 27 6.92 0.86 17.86
N LEU A 28 7.95 1.67 18.12
CA LEU A 28 8.90 2.10 17.09
C LEU A 28 9.76 0.94 16.58
N ILE A 29 10.24 0.07 17.46
CA ILE A 29 11.03 -1.13 17.09
C ILE A 29 10.19 -2.07 16.21
N ASP A 30 8.96 -2.37 16.62
CA ASP A 30 8.05 -3.21 15.85
C ASP A 30 7.75 -2.59 14.48
N LYS A 31 7.60 -1.26 14.45
CA LYS A 31 7.34 -0.52 13.22
C LYS A 31 8.50 -0.61 12.24
N ILE A 32 9.73 -0.38 12.68
CA ILE A 32 10.90 -0.46 11.80
C ILE A 32 11.12 -1.89 11.31
N LEU A 33 10.90 -2.89 12.15
CA LEU A 33 10.96 -4.31 11.77
C LEU A 33 9.92 -4.64 10.70
N ALA A 34 8.67 -4.20 10.89
CA ALA A 34 7.60 -4.41 9.92
C ALA A 34 7.89 -3.73 8.57
N VAL A 35 8.51 -2.54 8.59
CA VAL A 35 8.95 -1.84 7.39
C VAL A 35 10.09 -2.61 6.71
N LYS A 36 11.13 -3.02 7.46
CA LYS A 36 12.25 -3.81 6.92
C LYS A 36 11.75 -5.11 6.26
N ASN A 37 10.94 -5.89 6.97
CA ASN A 37 10.37 -7.15 6.46
C ASN A 37 9.53 -6.94 5.20
N ARG A 38 8.81 -5.81 5.10
CA ARG A 38 8.08 -5.47 3.87
C ARG A 38 9.04 -5.12 2.74
N THR A 39 10.04 -4.30 3.03
CA THR A 39 11.02 -3.80 2.06
C THR A 39 11.81 -4.93 1.41
N THR A 40 12.22 -5.92 2.20
CA THR A 40 12.99 -7.10 1.77
C THR A 40 12.13 -8.18 1.12
N SER A 41 10.80 -8.11 1.26
CA SER A 41 9.90 -9.07 0.63
C SER A 41 9.91 -8.92 -0.89
N ALA A 42 10.10 -10.03 -1.59
CA ALA A 42 9.96 -10.15 -3.04
C ALA A 42 8.53 -10.51 -3.49
N SER A 43 7.53 -10.38 -2.62
CA SER A 43 6.14 -10.68 -3.00
C SER A 43 5.59 -9.64 -3.99
N ASP A 44 4.89 -10.09 -5.03
CA ASP A 44 4.20 -9.19 -5.97
C ASP A 44 2.90 -8.61 -5.43
N LYS A 45 2.51 -8.99 -4.20
CA LYS A 45 1.32 -8.43 -3.54
C LYS A 45 1.54 -6.93 -3.25
N ASN A 46 0.57 -6.11 -3.60
CA ASN A 46 0.55 -4.67 -3.30
C ASN A 46 0.15 -4.36 -1.85
N ARG A 47 0.50 -5.23 -0.90
CA ARG A 47 0.27 -4.96 0.51
C ARG A 47 1.11 -3.76 0.93
N GLN A 48 0.47 -2.77 1.53
CA GLN A 48 1.12 -1.54 1.99
C GLN A 48 1.44 -1.63 3.48
N THR A 49 2.56 -1.06 3.90
CA THR A 49 2.91 -0.84 5.31
C THR A 49 3.10 0.65 5.51
N LYS A 50 2.30 1.29 6.38
CA LYS A 50 2.51 2.69 6.75
C LYS A 50 3.84 2.85 7.48
N THR A 51 4.58 3.91 7.20
CA THR A 51 5.84 4.27 7.87
C THR A 51 5.62 4.93 9.22
N PHE A 52 4.56 5.74 9.33
CA PHE A 52 4.20 6.47 10.54
C PHE A 52 3.18 5.72 11.40
N ILE A 53 3.23 6.01 12.70
CA ILE A 53 2.26 5.67 13.74
C ILE A 53 1.45 6.94 13.99
N ARG A 54 0.11 6.82 13.95
CA ARG A 54 -0.80 7.93 14.22
C ARG A 54 -1.18 7.89 15.69
N PHE A 55 -0.86 8.96 16.41
CA PHE A 55 -1.36 9.23 17.75
C PHE A 55 -2.45 10.28 17.65
N SER A 56 -3.59 10.05 18.29
CA SER A 56 -4.69 11.01 18.34
C SER A 56 -5.14 11.20 19.78
N SER A 57 -5.27 12.45 20.19
CA SER A 57 -5.83 12.84 21.49
C SER A 57 -6.77 14.01 21.28
N GLY A 58 -8.08 13.77 21.38
CA GLY A 58 -9.11 14.74 20.99
C GLY A 58 -8.90 15.23 19.55
N PRO A 59 -8.84 16.55 19.29
CA PRO A 59 -8.64 17.11 17.96
C PRO A 59 -7.18 17.04 17.48
N HIS A 60 -6.22 16.78 18.38
CA HIS A 60 -4.80 16.79 18.05
C HIS A 60 -4.37 15.43 17.50
N VAL A 61 -3.66 15.45 16.36
CA VAL A 61 -3.10 14.27 15.72
C VAL A 61 -1.61 14.48 15.48
N ILE A 62 -0.80 13.53 15.96
CA ILE A 62 0.64 13.52 15.79
C ILE A 62 1.04 12.25 15.05
N TYR A 63 1.94 12.38 14.09
CA TYR A 63 2.51 11.25 13.36
C TYR A 63 3.96 11.08 13.78
N LEU A 64 4.30 9.88 14.26
CA LEU A 64 5.65 9.53 14.68
C LEU A 64 6.14 8.31 13.91
N GLY A 65 7.37 8.35 13.42
CA GLY A 65 7.96 7.24 12.68
C GLY A 65 9.32 7.59 12.13
N TYR A 66 9.91 6.63 11.42
CA TYR A 66 11.21 6.81 10.79
C TYR A 66 11.07 7.52 9.45
N TYR A 67 12.04 8.39 9.15
CA TYR A 67 12.11 9.07 7.87
C TYR A 67 12.63 8.12 6.79
N PHE A 68 11.85 7.98 5.72
CA PHE A 68 12.26 7.32 4.50
C PHE A 68 11.98 8.25 3.34
N ALA A 69 12.94 8.51 2.47
CA ALA A 69 12.68 9.30 1.26
C ALA A 69 11.72 8.55 0.32
N CYS A 70 10.85 9.30 -0.34
CA CYS A 70 10.00 8.79 -1.41
C CYS A 70 10.88 8.32 -2.58
N GLY A 71 10.70 7.07 -3.02
CA GLY A 71 11.39 6.52 -4.19
C GLY A 71 10.73 6.91 -5.51
N PHE A 72 10.29 8.17 -5.64
CA PHE A 72 9.77 8.69 -6.90
C PHE A 72 10.82 9.62 -7.49
N VAL A 73 11.22 9.32 -8.72
CA VAL A 73 12.11 10.13 -9.55
C VAL A 73 11.26 10.67 -10.68
N GLY A 74 11.14 11.99 -10.76
CA GLY A 74 10.42 12.65 -11.84
C GLY A 74 11.19 12.63 -13.17
N ASN A 75 10.57 13.17 -14.22
CA ASN A 75 11.15 13.16 -15.57
C ASN A 75 12.45 13.99 -15.72
N ASN A 76 12.72 14.91 -14.79
CA ASN A 76 13.90 15.77 -14.79
C ASN A 76 14.93 15.34 -13.72
N ASP A 77 14.98 14.04 -13.38
CA ASP A 77 15.79 13.47 -12.29
C ASP A 77 15.57 14.11 -10.91
N HIS A 78 14.48 14.86 -10.73
CA HIS A 78 14.09 15.40 -9.44
C HIS A 78 13.52 14.30 -8.56
N CYS A 79 14.31 13.92 -7.54
CA CYS A 79 13.88 13.04 -6.47
C CYS A 79 12.86 13.75 -5.56
N CYS A 80 11.76 13.05 -5.26
CA CYS A 80 10.79 13.54 -4.30
C CYS A 80 11.40 13.62 -2.89
N GLN A 81 11.42 14.83 -2.32
CA GLN A 81 11.95 15.11 -0.97
C GLN A 81 10.94 14.82 0.14
N GLN A 82 9.72 14.39 -0.18
CA GLN A 82 8.72 14.09 0.84
C GLN A 82 9.00 12.73 1.50
N PRO A 83 8.66 12.59 2.79
CA PRO A 83 8.73 11.30 3.44
C PRO A 83 7.75 10.31 2.78
N ALA A 84 8.20 9.08 2.60
CA ALA A 84 7.36 7.97 2.21
C ALA A 84 6.31 7.74 3.30
N ALA A 85 5.04 7.75 2.92
CA ALA A 85 3.93 7.44 3.79
C ALA A 85 3.71 5.92 3.88
N VAL A 86 4.06 5.20 2.81
CA VAL A 86 3.95 3.75 2.71
C VAL A 86 5.16 3.11 2.08
N VAL A 87 5.44 1.88 2.52
CA VAL A 87 6.43 0.98 1.95
C VAL A 87 5.74 -0.30 1.49
N LEU A 88 6.16 -0.78 0.33
CA LEU A 88 5.71 -2.01 -0.29
C LEU A 88 6.90 -2.96 -0.51
N SER A 89 6.60 -4.14 -1.03
CA SER A 89 7.61 -5.12 -1.48
C SER A 89 8.59 -4.52 -2.47
N HIS A 90 9.76 -5.14 -2.59
CA HIS A 90 10.85 -4.73 -3.48
C HIS A 90 11.34 -3.32 -3.23
N ASN A 91 11.40 -2.92 -1.96
CA ASN A 91 11.88 -1.60 -1.55
C ASN A 91 11.15 -0.42 -2.21
N ARG A 92 9.90 -0.63 -2.64
CA ARG A 92 9.06 0.42 -3.24
C ARG A 92 8.51 1.32 -2.13
N ARG A 93 8.84 2.61 -2.14
CA ARG A 93 8.44 3.59 -1.11
C ARG A 93 7.80 4.80 -1.77
N LYS A 94 6.62 5.21 -1.31
CA LYS A 94 5.87 6.34 -1.89
C LYS A 94 5.33 7.28 -0.80
N CYS A 95 5.43 8.59 -1.04
CA CYS A 95 4.76 9.60 -0.22
C CYS A 95 3.25 9.62 -0.53
N ASN A 96 2.47 10.35 0.27
CA ASN A 96 1.02 10.47 0.05
C ASN A 96 0.65 11.03 -1.33
N ASN A 97 1.48 11.92 -1.89
CA ASN A 97 1.22 12.55 -3.19
C ASN A 97 1.50 11.58 -4.35
N HIS A 98 2.51 10.71 -4.23
CA HIS A 98 2.90 9.75 -5.27
C HIS A 98 2.30 8.35 -5.07
N LEU A 99 1.51 8.13 -4.03
CA LEU A 99 0.85 6.86 -3.78
C LEU A 99 -0.31 6.58 -4.76
N PRO A 100 -1.22 7.53 -5.05
CA PRO A 100 -2.32 7.29 -6.00
C PRO A 100 -1.84 6.92 -7.40
N SER A 101 -0.86 7.67 -7.93
CA SER A 101 -0.30 7.42 -9.27
C SER A 101 0.31 6.01 -9.41
N PHE A 102 0.93 5.53 -8.34
CA PHE A 102 1.53 4.20 -8.30
C PHE A 102 0.51 3.06 -8.22
N ILE A 103 -0.59 3.24 -7.48
CA ILE A 103 -1.65 2.22 -7.39
C ILE A 103 -2.40 2.11 -8.71
N ILE A 104 -2.65 3.24 -9.38
CA ILE A 104 -3.45 3.31 -10.61
C ILE A 104 -2.67 2.75 -11.81
N HIS A 105 -1.38 3.07 -11.93
CA HIS A 105 -0.60 2.72 -13.12
C HIS A 105 0.34 1.52 -12.93
N GLY A 106 0.52 1.03 -11.70
CA GLY A 106 1.57 0.07 -11.38
C GLY A 106 2.97 0.62 -11.69
N ASP A 107 4.02 -0.06 -11.24
CA ASP A 107 5.35 0.17 -11.81
C ASP A 107 5.33 -0.33 -13.25
N LYS A 108 5.16 0.58 -14.21
CA LYS A 108 5.25 0.28 -15.65
C LYS A 108 6.58 -0.41 -16.03
N SER A 109 7.62 -0.28 -15.19
CA SER A 109 8.91 -0.95 -15.36
C SER A 109 8.85 -2.47 -15.25
N ARG A 110 7.79 -3.06 -14.67
CA ARG A 110 7.59 -4.53 -14.64
C ARG A 110 6.66 -5.06 -15.73
N GLN A 111 6.00 -4.18 -16.47
CA GLN A 111 5.21 -4.59 -17.64
C GLN A 111 6.12 -4.69 -18.87
N THR A 112 7.06 -5.63 -18.86
CA THR A 112 7.58 -6.19 -20.12
C THR A 112 6.56 -7.18 -20.66
N GLY A 113 5.45 -6.63 -21.11
CA GLY A 113 4.44 -7.29 -21.90
C GLY A 113 3.81 -6.17 -22.69
N LYS A 114 4.32 -5.95 -23.91
CA LYS A 114 3.80 -4.94 -24.83
C LYS A 114 2.30 -5.17 -24.99
N LEU A 115 1.47 -4.43 -24.24
CA LEU A 115 0.07 -4.28 -24.60
C LEU A 115 0.08 -3.57 -25.96
N PRO A 116 -0.53 -4.16 -27.01
CA PRO A 116 -0.56 -3.52 -28.30
C PRO A 116 -1.27 -2.18 -28.16
N GLN A 117 -0.55 -1.09 -28.48
CA GLN A 117 -1.08 0.29 -28.46
C GLN A 117 -2.14 0.53 -29.53
N ASN A 118 -2.45 -0.46 -30.37
CA ASN A 118 -3.41 -0.32 -31.45
C ASN A 118 -4.83 -0.71 -31.00
N PRO A 119 -5.79 0.23 -30.97
CA PRO A 119 -7.20 -0.06 -30.68
C PRO A 119 -7.80 -1.13 -31.59
N SER A 120 -7.24 -1.35 -32.79
CA SER A 120 -7.72 -2.35 -33.75
C SER A 120 -7.57 -3.80 -33.26
N PHE A 121 -6.69 -4.08 -32.30
CA PHE A 121 -6.52 -5.44 -31.76
C PHE A 121 -7.76 -5.93 -31.02
N TYR A 122 -8.55 -5.01 -30.42
CA TYR A 122 -9.80 -5.33 -29.74
C TYR A 122 -10.99 -5.50 -30.69
N VAL A 123 -10.87 -5.03 -31.94
CA VAL A 123 -11.95 -5.06 -32.92
C VAL A 123 -12.05 -6.42 -33.59
N HIS A 124 -10.92 -7.12 -33.78
CA HIS A 124 -10.89 -8.40 -34.49
C HIS A 124 -11.33 -9.62 -33.67
N ASN A 125 -11.51 -9.49 -32.35
CA ASN A 125 -12.00 -10.58 -31.49
C ASN A 125 -13.48 -10.40 -31.10
N ARG A 126 -14.27 -9.78 -32.00
CA ARG A 126 -15.72 -9.65 -31.88
C ARG A 126 -16.42 -10.85 -32.52
N SER A 127 -15.96 -12.06 -32.23
CA SER A 127 -16.84 -13.22 -32.29
C SER A 127 -17.87 -13.02 -31.18
N TYR A 128 -19.09 -12.70 -31.59
CA TYR A 128 -20.26 -12.52 -30.75
C TYR A 128 -20.48 -13.78 -29.91
N ILE A 129 -19.92 -13.82 -28.69
CA ILE A 129 -20.26 -14.83 -27.69
C ILE A 129 -21.53 -14.31 -27.00
N PRO A 130 -22.69 -14.93 -27.21
CA PRO A 130 -23.92 -14.48 -26.58
C PRO A 130 -23.74 -14.50 -25.05
N HIS A 131 -23.99 -13.36 -24.41
CA HIS A 131 -23.85 -13.14 -22.96
C HIS A 131 -24.87 -13.92 -22.11
N ASN A 132 -25.56 -14.91 -22.69
CA ASN A 132 -26.65 -15.67 -22.08
C ASN A 132 -26.31 -17.16 -21.90
N HIS A 133 -25.03 -17.54 -21.88
CA HIS A 133 -24.69 -18.94 -21.60
C HIS A 133 -24.84 -19.22 -20.11
N ALA A 134 -25.64 -20.25 -19.79
CA ALA A 134 -25.68 -20.82 -18.46
C ALA A 134 -24.28 -21.37 -18.12
N LYS A 135 -23.82 -21.11 -16.91
CA LYS A 135 -22.60 -21.72 -16.36
C LYS A 135 -22.98 -22.58 -15.17
N GLU A 136 -22.55 -23.84 -15.20
CA GLU A 136 -22.66 -24.73 -14.05
C GLU A 136 -21.69 -24.27 -12.95
N VAL A 137 -22.24 -24.04 -11.75
CA VAL A 137 -21.51 -23.63 -10.56
C VAL A 137 -21.68 -24.72 -9.50
N HIS A 138 -20.56 -25.31 -9.07
CA HIS A 138 -20.54 -26.26 -7.97
C HIS A 138 -20.26 -25.57 -6.63
N SER A 139 -21.18 -25.71 -5.69
CA SER A 139 -21.03 -25.21 -4.32
C SER A 139 -20.23 -26.19 -3.48
N THR A 140 -19.00 -25.83 -3.12
CA THR A 140 -18.17 -26.65 -2.20
C THR A 140 -18.72 -26.72 -0.78
N ARG A 141 -19.51 -25.73 -0.36
CA ARG A 141 -20.15 -25.69 0.96
C ARG A 141 -21.37 -26.60 1.07
N LEU A 142 -22.13 -26.73 -0.01
CA LEU A 142 -23.39 -27.48 -0.04
C LEU A 142 -23.30 -28.81 -0.79
N GLY A 143 -22.23 -29.03 -1.55
CA GLY A 143 -22.01 -30.26 -2.34
C GLY A 143 -22.96 -30.41 -3.53
N ILE A 144 -23.51 -29.31 -4.05
CA ILE A 144 -24.49 -29.32 -5.13
C ILE A 144 -24.03 -28.44 -6.30
N SER A 145 -24.40 -28.84 -7.53
CA SER A 145 -24.24 -28.04 -8.74
C SER A 145 -25.55 -27.36 -9.12
N TYR A 146 -25.46 -26.12 -9.62
CA TYR A 146 -26.58 -25.39 -10.20
C TYR A 146 -26.13 -24.48 -11.33
N ASP A 147 -27.02 -24.21 -12.29
CA ASP A 147 -26.75 -23.34 -13.43
C ASP A 147 -27.05 -21.87 -13.10
N VAL A 148 -26.11 -20.98 -13.44
CA VAL A 148 -26.25 -19.53 -13.26
C VAL A 148 -26.27 -18.86 -14.63
N ILE A 149 -27.29 -18.05 -14.87
CA ILE A 149 -27.42 -17.17 -16.04
C ILE A 149 -27.32 -15.72 -15.56
N THR A 150 -26.24 -15.04 -15.93
CA THR A 150 -26.05 -13.63 -15.57
C THR A 150 -26.68 -12.75 -16.63
N ARG A 151 -27.88 -12.19 -16.36
CA ARG A 151 -28.50 -11.19 -17.22
C ARG A 151 -28.00 -9.79 -16.88
N LYS A 152 -27.81 -8.95 -17.89
CA LYS A 152 -27.52 -7.53 -17.69
C LYS A 152 -28.79 -6.83 -17.23
N TYR A 153 -28.71 -6.01 -16.18
CA TYR A 153 -29.84 -5.16 -15.79
C TYR A 153 -29.87 -3.95 -16.74
N ASN A 154 -31.05 -3.65 -17.30
CA ASN A 154 -31.38 -2.62 -18.32
C ASN A 154 -31.47 -3.10 -19.78
N GLU A 155 -32.18 -4.20 -20.04
CA GLU A 155 -32.95 -4.37 -21.28
C GLU A 155 -34.43 -4.52 -20.94
#